data_AF-A0A7C7EDZ1-F1
#
_entry.id   AF-A0A7C7EDZ1-F1
#
_cell.length_a   1.000
_cell.length_b   1.000
_cell.length_c   1.000
_cell.angle_alpha   90.00
_cell.angle_beta   90.00
_cell.angle_gamma   90.00
#
_symmetry.space_group_name_H-M   'P 1'
#
loop_
_entity.id
_entity.type
_entity.pdbx_description
1 polymer ?
#
loop_
_entity_poly.entity_id
_entity_poly.type
_entity_poly.pdbx_seq_one_letter_code
_entity_poly.pdbx_strand_id
1 'polypeptide(L)'
;MNNAGLNNSKTSKTADKVSIIIIWICLTILSGLVMNWFFSKSDGTILGRFGAIVNAALFAALGIRFVPLWVDAWSKTGKSADIDTFEENGINSHNEAGKNATLSNADLRSVSIRIFFIFLLIDLLIILLIYILQVMSGNREPFKDALNLWRATDSASYLTIAESWYAKTGEWDRLVQLVFLPGYPILIRIVNIFFVGNYLYSAMIISALAFAGAGTMMYRLLRLDYSHEEAVRALKFLCILPGAFFFASPMTESLYLFLSVSCFYCLRKKDWFSACALGGMASFTRSLGLVLFVPVLFEMISHDIKENPLNTNVGIKRIMKYANLLLILFGFGCYLLVNYQVSGNPFQFLIYQKEHWHQSLGLFFNTVSYQTDYAVRCLAEKNYHNFIGLWLPNLFCIFTGLGLMLAAVKKMRPSYTAYYMVYYVIAMGATWLLSAPRYHIALLPLPVALSVISRKRWVEEALTVAYTILYVLYSYAFVNRWNVW
;
A
#
# COMPACT_ATOMS: atom_id res chain seq x y z
N MET A 1 -33.52 -36.16 -5.96
CA MET A 1 -32.27 -35.69 -5.33
C MET A 1 -31.09 -35.41 -6.31
N ASN A 2 -31.29 -35.27 -7.63
CA ASN A 2 -30.17 -35.07 -8.60
C ASN A 2 -30.04 -33.66 -9.25
N ASN A 3 -30.84 -32.66 -8.86
CA ASN A 3 -30.78 -31.33 -9.51
C ASN A 3 -29.68 -30.39 -8.99
N ALA A 4 -29.13 -30.63 -7.78
CA ALA A 4 -28.10 -29.76 -7.20
C ALA A 4 -26.72 -29.94 -7.86
N GLY A 5 -26.34 -31.18 -8.22
CA GLY A 5 -25.05 -31.48 -8.88
C GLY A 5 -24.96 -30.97 -10.31
N LEU A 6 -26.05 -31.03 -11.08
CA LEU A 6 -26.12 -30.53 -12.45
C LEU A 6 -26.04 -29.00 -12.52
N ASN A 7 -26.71 -28.29 -11.60
CA ASN A 7 -26.66 -26.83 -11.54
C ASN A 7 -25.26 -26.31 -11.16
N ASN A 8 -24.60 -26.93 -10.18
CA ASN A 8 -23.22 -26.56 -9.81
C ASN A 8 -22.21 -26.81 -10.93
N SER A 9 -22.39 -27.87 -11.74
CA SER A 9 -21.50 -28.13 -12.89
C SER A 9 -21.65 -27.12 -14.03
N LYS A 10 -22.87 -26.59 -14.26
CA LYS A 10 -23.14 -25.59 -15.31
C LYS A 10 -22.68 -24.18 -14.92
N THR A 11 -22.81 -23.82 -13.65
CA THR A 11 -22.36 -22.52 -13.13
C THR A 11 -20.84 -22.42 -13.08
N SER A 12 -20.14 -23.48 -12.66
CA SER A 12 -18.66 -23.56 -12.71
C SER A 12 -18.13 -23.39 -14.15
N LYS A 13 -18.69 -24.11 -15.13
CA LYS A 13 -18.31 -23.95 -16.54
C LYS A 13 -18.56 -22.55 -17.11
N THR A 14 -19.56 -21.83 -16.60
CA THR A 14 -19.85 -20.45 -17.00
C THR A 14 -18.83 -19.48 -16.40
N ALA A 15 -18.48 -19.63 -15.12
CA ALA A 15 -17.46 -18.82 -14.45
C ALA A 15 -16.08 -18.96 -15.12
N ASP A 16 -15.72 -20.17 -15.53
CA ASP A 16 -14.47 -20.43 -16.27
C ASP A 16 -14.44 -19.70 -17.61
N LYS A 17 -15.54 -19.73 -18.38
CA LYS A 17 -15.65 -19.01 -19.65
C LYS A 17 -15.55 -17.49 -19.47
N VAL A 18 -16.22 -16.93 -18.47
CA VAL A 18 -16.16 -15.49 -18.16
C VAL A 18 -14.73 -15.09 -17.78
N SER A 19 -14.07 -15.90 -16.95
CA SER A 19 -12.67 -15.66 -16.56
C SER A 19 -11.74 -15.64 -17.78
N ILE A 20 -11.89 -16.60 -18.70
CA ILE A 20 -11.11 -16.66 -19.94
C ILE A 20 -11.34 -15.39 -20.78
N ILE A 21 -12.60 -14.97 -20.98
CA ILE A 21 -12.92 -13.76 -21.76
C ILE A 21 -12.28 -12.52 -21.15
N ILE A 22 -12.40 -12.32 -19.83
CA ILE A 22 -11.79 -11.18 -19.12
C ILE A 22 -10.27 -11.20 -19.28
N ILE A 23 -9.64 -12.36 -19.11
CA ILE A 23 -8.18 -12.52 -19.29
C ILE A 23 -7.77 -12.12 -20.71
N TRP A 24 -8.46 -12.61 -21.74
CA TRP A 24 -8.16 -12.27 -23.14
C TRP A 24 -8.28 -10.77 -23.42
N ILE A 25 -9.33 -10.12 -22.92
CA ILE A 25 -9.53 -8.67 -23.08
C ILE A 25 -8.39 -7.91 -22.40
N CYS A 26 -8.09 -8.22 -21.14
CA CYS A 26 -7.02 -7.57 -20.39
C CYS A 26 -5.64 -7.77 -21.04
N LEU A 27 -5.33 -8.98 -21.49
CA LEU A 27 -4.06 -9.29 -22.18
C LEU A 27 -3.97 -8.58 -23.53
N THR A 28 -5.07 -8.47 -24.27
CA THR A 28 -5.11 -7.75 -25.55
C THR A 28 -4.83 -6.27 -25.33
N ILE A 29 -5.49 -5.64 -24.35
CA ILE A 29 -5.26 -4.23 -24.00
C ILE A 29 -3.81 -4.03 -23.56
N LEU A 30 -3.31 -4.85 -22.63
CA LEU A 30 -1.93 -4.72 -22.13
C LEU A 30 -0.90 -4.92 -23.25
N SER A 31 -1.11 -5.91 -24.13
CA SER A 31 -0.23 -6.16 -25.28
C SER A 31 -0.26 -4.99 -26.26
N GLY A 32 -1.43 -4.42 -26.55
CA GLY A 32 -1.57 -3.23 -27.38
C GLY A 32 -0.85 -2.01 -26.78
N LEU A 33 -0.95 -1.80 -25.46
CA LEU A 33 -0.23 -0.75 -24.75
C LEU A 33 1.29 -0.95 -24.81
N VAL A 34 1.77 -2.18 -24.60
CA VAL A 34 3.20 -2.51 -24.69
C VAL A 34 3.72 -2.33 -26.11
N MET A 35 3.00 -2.79 -27.13
CA MET A 35 3.38 -2.60 -28.53
C MET A 35 3.43 -1.12 -28.91
N ASN A 36 2.37 -0.36 -28.60
CA ASN A 36 2.32 1.07 -28.87
C ASN A 36 3.47 1.81 -28.16
N TRP A 37 3.74 1.47 -26.90
CA TRP A 37 4.87 2.03 -26.15
C TRP A 37 6.22 1.65 -26.77
N PHE A 38 6.40 0.40 -27.18
CA PHE A 38 7.65 -0.10 -27.76
C PHE A 38 7.99 0.60 -29.09
N PHE A 39 6.99 0.87 -29.94
CA PHE A 39 7.19 1.55 -31.21
C PHE A 39 7.24 3.08 -31.10
N SER A 40 6.54 3.68 -30.13
CA SER A 40 6.55 5.15 -29.93
C SER A 40 7.77 5.66 -29.18
N LYS A 41 8.45 4.81 -28.39
CA LYS A 41 9.59 5.21 -27.56
C LYS A 41 10.93 4.78 -28.18
N SER A 42 11.58 5.68 -28.91
CA SER A 42 12.87 5.43 -29.60
C SER A 42 14.08 5.35 -28.67
N ASP A 43 14.04 5.93 -27.47
CA ASP A 43 15.26 6.31 -26.74
C ASP A 43 15.67 5.39 -25.57
N GLY A 44 14.87 4.35 -25.27
CA GLY A 44 15.16 3.43 -24.17
C GLY A 44 16.24 2.40 -24.50
N THR A 45 17.12 2.07 -23.54
CA THR A 45 18.15 1.04 -23.78
C THR A 45 17.55 -0.35 -23.92
N ILE A 46 18.33 -1.31 -24.46
CA ILE A 46 17.91 -2.72 -24.57
C ILE A 46 17.54 -3.28 -23.19
N LEU A 47 18.34 -2.99 -22.16
CA LEU A 47 18.08 -3.45 -20.78
C LEU A 47 16.82 -2.82 -20.21
N GLY A 48 16.61 -1.52 -20.41
CA GLY A 48 15.39 -0.84 -19.98
C GLY A 48 14.14 -1.41 -20.65
N ARG A 49 14.19 -1.67 -21.97
CA ARG A 49 13.09 -2.32 -22.71
C ARG A 49 12.83 -3.73 -22.21
N PHE A 50 13.87 -4.51 -21.96
CA PHE A 50 13.74 -5.85 -21.40
C PHE A 50 13.07 -5.82 -20.01
N GLY A 51 13.52 -4.94 -19.12
CA GLY A 51 12.93 -4.75 -17.79
C GLY A 51 11.43 -4.39 -17.85
N ALA A 52 11.05 -3.49 -18.78
CA ALA A 52 9.65 -3.14 -19.00
C ALA A 52 8.80 -4.33 -19.45
N ILE A 53 9.28 -5.14 -20.40
CA ILE A 53 8.57 -6.33 -20.90
C ILE A 53 8.43 -7.36 -19.78
N VAL A 54 9.49 -7.63 -19.01
CA VAL A 54 9.43 -8.55 -17.86
C VAL A 54 8.42 -8.05 -16.82
N ASN A 55 8.40 -6.75 -16.55
CA ASN A 55 7.46 -6.17 -15.60
C ASN A 55 5.99 -6.31 -16.06
N ALA A 56 5.71 -6.00 -17.33
CA ALA A 56 4.39 -6.20 -17.92
C ALA A 56 3.98 -7.68 -17.92
N ALA A 57 4.91 -8.60 -18.20
CA ALA A 57 4.67 -10.03 -18.18
C ALA A 57 4.36 -10.56 -16.76
N LEU A 58 5.06 -10.06 -15.73
CA LEU A 58 4.76 -10.40 -14.33
C LEU A 58 3.38 -9.89 -13.91
N PHE A 59 3.02 -8.67 -14.30
CA PHE A 59 1.69 -8.12 -14.05
C PHE A 59 0.59 -8.92 -14.77
N ALA A 60 0.83 -9.31 -16.02
CA ALA A 60 -0.06 -10.17 -16.80
C ALA A 60 -0.24 -11.54 -16.13
N ALA A 61 0.86 -12.17 -15.69
CA ALA A 61 0.82 -13.44 -14.97
C ALA A 61 0.03 -13.35 -13.66
N LEU A 62 0.16 -12.24 -12.93
CA LEU A 62 -0.64 -11.97 -11.73
C LEU A 62 -2.13 -11.87 -12.09
N GLY A 63 -2.47 -11.13 -13.15
CA GLY A 63 -3.83 -11.03 -13.67
C GLY A 63 -4.43 -12.39 -14.06
N ILE A 64 -3.68 -13.23 -14.77
CA ILE A 64 -4.11 -14.58 -15.17
C ILE A 64 -4.45 -15.45 -13.94
N ARG A 65 -3.68 -15.34 -12.86
CA ARG A 65 -3.95 -16.08 -11.61
C ARG A 65 -5.06 -15.46 -10.77
N PHE A 66 -5.22 -14.14 -10.84
CA PHE A 66 -6.17 -13.38 -10.03
C PHE A 66 -7.61 -13.44 -10.60
N VAL A 67 -7.78 -13.26 -11.91
CA VAL A 67 -9.11 -13.14 -12.53
C VAL A 67 -10.04 -14.31 -12.20
N PRO A 68 -9.60 -15.59 -12.24
CA PRO A 68 -10.48 -16.70 -11.85
C PRO A 68 -10.95 -16.61 -10.40
N LEU A 69 -10.07 -16.19 -9.48
CA LEU A 69 -10.41 -16.00 -8.06
C LEU A 69 -11.38 -14.84 -7.86
N TRP A 70 -11.25 -13.78 -8.67
CA TRP A 70 -12.19 -12.67 -8.67
C TRP A 70 -13.57 -13.10 -9.17
N VAL A 71 -13.64 -13.75 -10.34
CA VAL A 71 -14.91 -14.20 -10.92
C VAL A 71 -15.60 -15.18 -10.00
N ASP A 72 -14.85 -16.11 -9.39
CA ASP A 72 -15.41 -17.04 -8.39
C ASP A 72 -15.95 -16.30 -7.16
N ALA A 73 -15.22 -15.30 -6.64
CA ALA A 73 -15.68 -14.49 -5.51
C ALA A 73 -16.96 -13.68 -5.79
N TRP A 74 -17.29 -13.47 -7.07
CA TRP A 74 -18.52 -12.85 -7.57
C TRP A 74 -19.49 -13.88 -8.18
N SER A 75 -19.28 -15.17 -7.96
CA SER A 75 -20.19 -16.24 -8.38
C SER A 75 -21.01 -16.75 -7.19
N LYS A 76 -22.28 -17.13 -7.42
CA LYS A 76 -23.15 -17.73 -6.39
C LYS A 76 -22.66 -19.12 -5.91
N THR A 77 -21.71 -19.71 -6.62
CA THR A 77 -21.11 -21.01 -6.33
C THR A 77 -19.88 -20.96 -5.44
N GLY A 78 -19.37 -19.77 -5.12
CA GLY A 78 -18.11 -19.60 -4.39
C GLY A 78 -18.15 -20.33 -3.04
N LYS A 79 -17.53 -21.52 -3.00
CA LYS A 79 -17.17 -22.25 -1.78
C LYS A 79 -16.21 -21.35 -1.00
N SER A 80 -16.76 -20.60 -0.06
CA SER A 80 -16.08 -19.69 0.87
C SER A 80 -14.95 -18.84 0.26
N ALA A 81 -15.20 -17.54 0.15
CA ALA A 81 -14.09 -16.56 0.14
C ALA A 81 -13.41 -16.45 1.52
N ASP A 82 -13.74 -17.37 2.44
CA ASP A 82 -12.99 -17.66 3.67
C ASP A 82 -11.97 -18.72 3.29
N ILE A 83 -10.72 -18.50 3.71
CA ILE A 83 -9.50 -19.17 3.21
C ILE A 83 -9.51 -20.70 3.39
N ASP A 84 -10.48 -21.24 4.13
CA ASP A 84 -10.65 -22.66 4.48
C ASP A 84 -10.74 -23.61 3.26
N THR A 85 -11.11 -23.14 2.07
CA THR A 85 -11.23 -23.99 0.87
C THR A 85 -9.98 -24.09 0.00
N PHE A 86 -8.91 -23.34 0.29
CA PHE A 86 -7.66 -23.41 -0.48
C PHE A 86 -6.69 -24.51 -0.01
N GLU A 87 -6.96 -25.18 1.11
CA GLU A 87 -6.08 -26.22 1.69
C GLU A 87 -6.43 -27.66 1.27
N GLU A 88 -7.52 -27.91 0.54
CA GLU A 88 -7.95 -29.30 0.24
C GLU A 88 -7.06 -30.08 -0.76
N ASN A 89 -6.01 -29.46 -1.33
CA ASN A 89 -5.13 -30.13 -2.32
C ASN A 89 -3.62 -30.06 -2.01
N GLY A 90 -3.23 -30.04 -0.74
CA GLY A 90 -1.81 -30.18 -0.42
C GLY A 90 -1.46 -30.29 1.06
N ILE A 91 -1.10 -31.51 1.45
CA ILE A 91 -0.33 -31.92 2.65
C ILE A 91 -1.19 -32.45 3.81
N ASN A 92 -0.92 -33.73 4.10
CA ASN A 92 -1.45 -34.58 5.14
C ASN A 92 -1.55 -33.94 6.54
N SER A 93 -2.72 -34.18 7.15
CA SER A 93 -2.98 -34.46 8.57
C SER A 93 -1.78 -34.37 9.52
N HIS A 94 -1.59 -33.22 10.17
CA HIS A 94 -1.25 -33.13 11.59
C HIS A 94 -1.63 -31.74 12.10
N ASN A 95 -2.35 -31.70 13.23
CA ASN A 95 -2.85 -30.53 13.98
C ASN A 95 -4.16 -29.87 13.50
N GLU A 96 -5.26 -30.62 13.54
CA GLU A 96 -6.62 -30.07 13.50
C GLU A 96 -7.09 -29.48 14.84
N ALA A 97 -6.37 -29.71 15.95
CA ALA A 97 -6.80 -29.30 17.29
C ALA A 97 -6.56 -27.81 17.64
N GLY A 98 -5.86 -27.04 16.80
CA GLY A 98 -5.45 -25.65 17.10
C GLY A 98 -6.04 -24.56 16.21
N LYS A 99 -6.73 -24.89 15.10
CA LYS A 99 -7.09 -23.92 14.06
C LYS A 99 -8.27 -23.00 14.42
N ASN A 100 -9.17 -23.41 15.33
CA ASN A 100 -10.44 -22.73 15.56
C ASN A 100 -10.75 -22.37 17.02
N ALA A 101 -9.74 -22.03 17.83
CA ALA A 101 -10.02 -21.26 19.04
C ALA A 101 -10.31 -19.81 18.64
N THR A 102 -11.58 -19.48 18.44
CA THR A 102 -12.03 -18.08 18.37
C THR A 102 -11.63 -17.40 19.68
N LEU A 103 -10.60 -16.57 19.62
CA LEU A 103 -10.17 -15.74 20.75
C LEU A 103 -11.38 -15.04 21.33
N SER A 104 -11.56 -15.11 22.65
CA SER A 104 -12.63 -14.34 23.29
C SER A 104 -12.43 -12.84 22.99
N ASN A 105 -13.50 -12.05 23.05
CA ASN A 105 -13.39 -10.61 22.87
C ASN A 105 -12.43 -9.95 23.88
N ALA A 106 -12.28 -10.55 25.07
CA ALA A 106 -11.33 -10.10 26.08
C ALA A 106 -9.88 -10.40 25.66
N ASP A 107 -9.61 -11.60 25.14
CA ASP A 107 -8.28 -11.98 24.68
C ASP A 107 -7.86 -11.15 23.46
N LEU A 108 -8.77 -10.92 22.51
CA LEU A 108 -8.50 -10.08 21.34
C LEU A 108 -8.19 -8.64 21.75
N ARG A 109 -8.89 -8.10 22.75
CA ARG A 109 -8.62 -6.77 23.30
C ARG A 109 -7.24 -6.71 23.97
N SER A 110 -6.91 -7.70 24.79
CA SER A 110 -5.61 -7.78 25.47
C SER A 110 -4.45 -7.85 24.45
N VAL A 111 -4.57 -8.70 23.43
CA VAL A 111 -3.57 -8.80 22.37
C VAL A 111 -3.47 -7.49 21.57
N SER A 112 -4.60 -6.84 21.27
CA SER A 112 -4.61 -5.55 20.56
C SER A 112 -3.87 -4.47 21.34
N ILE A 113 -4.08 -4.38 22.66
CA ILE A 113 -3.37 -3.43 23.54
C ILE A 113 -1.87 -3.74 23.55
N ARG A 114 -1.48 -5.02 23.66
CA ARG A 114 -0.06 -5.42 23.61
C ARG A 114 0.59 -5.03 22.29
N ILE A 115 -0.08 -5.30 21.16
CA ILE A 115 0.43 -4.94 19.82
C ILE A 115 0.61 -3.43 19.70
N PHE A 116 -0.36 -2.64 20.18
CA PHE A 116 -0.26 -1.18 20.17
C PHE A 116 1.01 -0.69 20.88
N PHE A 117 1.26 -1.15 22.12
CA PHE A 117 2.46 -0.76 22.86
C PHE A 117 3.76 -1.34 22.28
N ILE A 118 3.73 -2.54 21.71
CA ILE A 118 4.89 -3.11 20.99
C ILE A 118 5.26 -2.22 19.80
N PHE A 119 4.28 -1.74 19.03
CA PHE A 119 4.56 -0.88 17.88
C PHE A 119 5.07 0.51 18.31
N LEU A 120 4.59 1.06 19.42
CA LEU A 120 5.20 2.27 20.01
C LEU A 120 6.65 2.03 20.43
N LEU A 121 6.94 0.87 21.02
CA LEU A 121 8.32 0.49 21.36
C LEU A 121 9.17 0.34 20.08
N ILE A 122 8.63 -0.28 19.03
CA ILE A 122 9.33 -0.42 17.73
C ILE A 122 9.62 0.97 17.14
N ASP A 123 8.67 1.91 17.18
CA ASP A 123 8.89 3.28 16.72
C ASP A 123 10.06 3.97 17.46
N LEU A 124 10.10 3.83 18.80
CA LEU A 124 11.22 4.32 19.60
C LEU A 124 12.55 3.63 19.24
N LEU A 125 12.52 2.31 18.98
CA LEU A 125 13.70 1.56 18.54
C LEU A 125 14.15 1.97 17.13
N ILE A 126 13.24 2.35 16.24
CA ILE A 126 13.58 2.91 14.92
C ILE A 126 14.32 4.24 15.11
N ILE A 127 13.78 5.15 15.94
CA ILE A 127 14.41 6.43 16.22
C ILE A 127 15.80 6.23 16.83
N LEU A 128 15.93 5.30 17.78
CA LEU A 128 17.21 4.95 18.38
C LEU A 128 18.19 4.35 17.38
N LEU A 129 17.75 3.43 16.51
CA LEU A 129 18.58 2.84 15.47
C LEU A 129 19.11 3.92 14.51
N ILE A 130 18.24 4.81 14.04
CA ILE A 130 18.63 5.93 13.16
C ILE A 130 19.64 6.85 13.87
N TYR A 131 19.47 7.10 15.17
CA TYR A 131 20.46 7.84 15.96
C TYR A 131 21.81 7.11 16.06
N ILE A 132 21.81 5.80 16.36
CA ILE A 132 23.03 4.99 16.42
C ILE A 132 23.76 5.01 15.07
N LEU A 133 23.02 4.85 13.97
CA LEU A 133 23.60 4.91 12.62
C LEU A 133 24.19 6.31 12.34
N GLN A 134 23.55 7.40 12.78
CA GLN A 134 24.12 8.75 12.66
C GLN A 134 25.47 8.85 13.39
N VAL A 135 25.55 8.35 14.63
CA VAL A 135 26.78 8.34 15.42
C VAL A 135 27.88 7.49 14.76
N MET A 136 27.52 6.32 14.23
CA MET A 136 28.44 5.45 13.50
C MET A 136 28.95 6.08 12.19
N SER A 137 28.11 6.88 11.52
CA SER A 137 28.48 7.65 10.33
C SER A 137 29.27 8.94 10.64
N GLY A 138 29.59 9.18 11.92
CA GLY A 138 30.41 10.32 12.35
C GLY A 138 29.65 11.55 12.82
N ASN A 139 28.31 11.57 12.75
CA ASN A 139 27.51 12.65 13.34
C ASN A 139 27.36 12.44 14.86
N ARG A 140 28.04 13.26 15.66
CA ARG A 140 28.02 13.19 17.13
C ARG A 140 27.19 14.29 17.79
N GLU A 141 26.22 14.84 17.06
CA GLU A 141 25.26 15.80 17.62
C GLU A 141 24.50 15.21 18.81
N PRO A 142 24.13 16.05 19.81
CA PRO A 142 23.22 15.65 20.86
C PRO A 142 21.92 15.08 20.28
N PHE A 143 21.31 14.12 20.98
CA PHE A 143 20.10 13.41 20.49
C PHE A 143 19.00 14.36 20.00
N LYS A 144 18.78 15.48 20.72
CA LYS A 144 17.78 16.50 20.35
C LYS A 144 18.02 17.10 18.96
N ASP A 145 19.28 17.40 18.64
CA ASP A 145 19.65 18.03 17.37
C ASP A 145 19.69 17.01 16.24
N ALA A 146 20.11 15.77 16.54
CA ALA A 146 20.08 14.64 15.62
C ALA A 146 18.67 14.28 15.13
N LEU A 147 17.60 14.71 15.83
CA LEU A 147 16.22 14.58 15.35
C LEU A 147 15.92 15.45 14.12
N ASN A 148 16.73 16.47 13.82
CA ASN A 148 16.55 17.30 12.62
C ASN A 148 16.76 16.51 11.33
N LEU A 149 17.41 15.34 11.37
CA LEU A 149 17.45 14.40 10.23
C LEU A 149 16.05 14.06 9.73
N TRP A 150 15.07 13.93 10.62
CA TRP A 150 13.68 13.60 10.27
C TRP A 150 12.93 14.70 9.51
N ARG A 151 13.53 15.89 9.35
CA ARG A 151 13.02 16.94 8.45
C ARG A 151 13.39 16.69 6.97
N ALA A 152 14.19 15.67 6.67
CA ALA A 152 14.62 15.34 5.31
C ALA A 152 13.46 15.08 4.35
N THR A 153 13.73 15.15 3.04
CA THR A 153 12.80 14.73 1.97
C THR A 153 11.44 15.44 2.08
N ASP A 154 10.33 14.71 1.92
CA ASP A 154 8.97 15.27 1.95
C ASP A 154 8.53 15.76 3.32
N SER A 155 9.21 15.36 4.40
CA SER A 155 8.85 15.79 5.76
C SER A 155 8.94 17.30 5.93
N ALA A 156 9.91 17.96 5.27
CA ALA A 156 10.00 19.42 5.26
C ALA A 156 8.69 20.05 4.75
N SER A 157 8.18 19.60 3.60
CA SER A 157 6.94 20.11 3.00
C SER A 157 5.74 19.93 3.92
N TYR A 158 5.56 18.75 4.52
CA TYR A 158 4.45 18.51 5.45
C TYR A 158 4.52 19.42 6.68
N LEU A 159 5.71 19.62 7.25
CA LEU A 159 5.92 20.51 8.39
C LEU A 159 5.68 21.98 8.02
N THR A 160 6.19 22.44 6.87
CA THR A 160 5.97 23.83 6.42
C THR A 160 4.50 24.12 6.15
N ILE A 161 3.75 23.18 5.55
CA ILE A 161 2.30 23.32 5.35
C ILE A 161 1.57 23.36 6.70
N ALA A 162 1.96 22.52 7.66
CA ALA A 162 1.39 22.54 9.00
C ALA A 162 1.65 23.87 9.73
N GLU A 163 2.83 24.47 9.51
CA GLU A 163 3.21 25.74 10.11
C GLU A 163 2.48 26.93 9.46
N SER A 164 2.64 27.09 8.14
CA SER A 164 2.29 28.34 7.44
C SER A 164 1.20 28.21 6.38
N TRP A 165 0.59 27.03 6.23
CA TRP A 165 -0.36 26.69 5.17
C TRP A 165 0.25 26.84 3.76
N TYR A 166 -0.56 26.57 2.74
CA TYR A 166 -0.13 26.68 1.34
C TYR A 166 0.08 28.15 0.95
N ALA A 167 1.19 28.42 0.25
CA ALA A 167 1.47 29.74 -0.29
C ALA A 167 0.59 30.02 -1.53
N LYS A 168 0.12 31.26 -1.65
CA LYS A 168 -0.61 31.75 -2.85
C LYS A 168 0.30 32.45 -3.85
N THR A 169 1.35 33.09 -3.34
CA THR A 169 2.37 33.82 -4.09
C THR A 169 3.72 33.63 -3.41
N GLY A 170 4.81 33.93 -4.10
CA GLY A 170 6.17 33.86 -3.56
C GLY A 170 7.02 32.83 -4.30
N GLU A 171 7.99 32.27 -3.57
CA GLU A 171 8.98 31.34 -4.11
C GLU A 171 8.34 30.08 -4.69
N TRP A 172 8.85 29.63 -5.83
CA TRP A 172 8.31 28.49 -6.57
C TRP A 172 8.21 27.22 -5.70
N ASP A 173 9.24 26.93 -4.89
CA ASP A 173 9.28 25.77 -4.00
C ASP A 173 8.15 25.76 -2.96
N ARG A 174 7.64 26.94 -2.57
CA ARG A 174 6.48 27.06 -1.66
C ARG A 174 5.14 26.91 -2.39
N LEU A 175 5.06 27.31 -3.65
CA LEU A 175 3.86 27.14 -4.47
C LEU A 175 3.62 25.67 -4.81
N VAL A 176 4.67 24.96 -5.23
CA VAL A 176 4.57 23.55 -5.63
C VAL A 176 4.21 22.62 -4.46
N GLN A 177 4.31 23.06 -3.21
CA GLN A 177 3.86 22.29 -2.05
C GLN A 177 2.37 21.98 -2.07
N LEU A 178 1.58 22.64 -2.91
CA LEU A 178 0.17 22.30 -3.16
C LEU A 178 -0.04 20.85 -3.65
N VAL A 179 1.02 20.17 -4.11
CA VAL A 179 1.00 18.72 -4.44
C VAL A 179 0.85 17.80 -3.23
N PHE A 180 1.19 18.28 -2.03
CA PHE A 180 1.06 17.51 -0.80
C PHE A 180 -0.34 17.71 -0.22
N LEU A 181 -1.05 16.61 0.04
CA LEU A 181 -2.42 16.67 0.54
C LEU A 181 -2.48 17.14 2.02
N PRO A 182 -3.54 17.86 2.41
CA PRO A 182 -3.60 18.60 3.67
C PRO A 182 -3.95 17.76 4.91
N GLY A 183 -4.46 16.53 4.75
CA GLY A 183 -4.98 15.74 5.88
C GLY A 183 -3.97 15.57 7.03
N TYR A 184 -2.72 15.22 6.71
CA TYR A 184 -1.66 15.08 7.71
C TYR A 184 -1.15 16.44 8.26
N PRO A 185 -0.84 17.45 7.42
CA PRO A 185 -0.52 18.80 7.91
C PRO A 185 -1.56 19.42 8.86
N ILE A 186 -2.86 19.25 8.58
CA ILE A 186 -3.94 19.72 9.46
C ILE A 186 -3.83 19.04 10.83
N LEU A 187 -3.63 17.71 10.85
CA LEU A 187 -3.51 16.96 12.10
C LEU A 187 -2.26 17.39 12.89
N ILE A 188 -1.12 17.60 12.22
CA ILE A 188 0.09 18.15 12.85
C ILE A 188 -0.22 19.51 13.48
N ARG A 189 -0.86 20.42 12.74
CA ARG A 189 -1.21 21.75 13.24
C ARG A 189 -2.08 21.69 14.49
N ILE A 190 -3.11 20.84 14.49
CA ILE A 190 -3.99 20.63 15.65
C ILE A 190 -3.18 20.13 16.84
N VAL A 191 -2.40 19.06 16.68
CA VAL A 191 -1.61 18.49 17.79
C VAL A 191 -0.58 19.48 18.33
N ASN A 192 0.06 20.24 17.43
CA ASN A 192 1.03 21.26 17.79
C ASN A 192 0.42 22.37 18.65
N ILE A 193 -0.71 22.93 18.22
CA ILE A 193 -1.36 24.05 18.91
C ILE A 193 -1.88 23.64 20.29
N PHE A 194 -2.47 22.44 20.41
CA PHE A 194 -3.18 22.06 21.64
C PHE A 194 -2.35 21.25 22.64
N PHE A 195 -1.27 20.57 22.23
CA PHE A 195 -0.60 19.59 23.12
C PHE A 195 0.93 19.70 23.21
N VAL A 196 1.64 20.05 22.12
CA VAL A 196 3.10 19.84 22.06
C VAL A 196 3.92 21.12 21.91
N GLY A 197 3.48 22.10 21.10
CA GLY A 197 4.23 23.32 20.85
C GLY A 197 5.50 23.16 20.01
N ASN A 198 5.69 22.01 19.34
CA ASN A 198 6.74 21.80 18.34
C ASN A 198 6.23 20.94 17.18
N TYR A 199 6.30 21.47 15.94
CA TYR A 199 5.76 20.81 14.75
C TYR A 199 6.42 19.47 14.44
N LEU A 200 7.74 19.36 14.64
CA LEU A 200 8.48 18.12 14.40
C LEU A 200 8.03 17.03 15.38
N TYR A 201 7.99 17.33 16.67
CA TYR A 201 7.56 16.37 17.69
C TYR A 201 6.08 16.01 17.54
N SER A 202 5.23 16.98 17.20
CA SER A 202 3.81 16.72 16.92
C SER A 202 3.64 15.71 15.78
N ALA A 203 4.38 15.90 14.70
CA ALA A 203 4.35 15.01 13.54
C ALA A 203 4.87 13.61 13.87
N MET A 204 6.00 13.50 14.60
CA MET A 204 6.53 12.20 15.04
C MET A 204 5.57 11.47 15.98
N ILE A 205 4.94 12.17 16.94
CA ILE A 205 3.94 11.58 17.83
C ILE A 205 2.73 11.05 17.05
N ILE A 206 2.23 11.83 16.08
CA ILE A 206 1.13 11.38 15.20
C ILE A 206 1.56 10.14 14.42
N SER A 207 2.76 10.14 13.83
CA SER A 207 3.28 9.01 13.08
C SER A 207 3.41 7.75 13.95
N ALA A 208 3.93 7.87 15.16
CA ALA A 208 4.06 6.77 16.12
C ALA A 208 2.70 6.20 16.54
N LEU A 209 1.74 7.06 16.90
CA LEU A 209 0.39 6.64 17.29
C LEU A 209 -0.36 6.01 16.11
N ALA A 210 -0.21 6.56 14.91
CA ALA A 210 -0.79 6.00 13.70
C ALA A 210 -0.16 4.65 13.34
N PHE A 211 1.16 4.49 13.48
CA PHE A 211 1.84 3.23 13.22
C PHE A 211 1.40 2.14 14.22
N ALA A 212 1.30 2.48 15.50
CA ALA A 212 0.75 1.59 16.52
C ALA A 212 -0.72 1.22 16.28
N GLY A 213 -1.54 2.19 15.86
CA GLY A 213 -2.91 1.96 15.42
C GLY A 213 -2.97 1.04 14.20
N ALA A 214 -2.10 1.24 13.21
CA ALA A 214 -2.02 0.45 11.98
C ALA A 214 -1.69 -1.02 12.29
N GLY A 215 -0.65 -1.29 13.10
CA GLY A 215 -0.31 -2.65 13.51
C GLY A 215 -1.45 -3.34 14.25
N THR A 216 -2.12 -2.61 15.14
CA THR A 216 -3.28 -3.13 15.90
C THR A 216 -4.44 -3.49 14.98
N MET A 217 -4.83 -2.59 14.09
CA MET A 217 -5.94 -2.80 13.17
C MET A 217 -5.61 -3.86 12.11
N MET A 218 -4.34 -3.97 11.72
CA MET A 218 -3.87 -4.98 10.77
C MET A 218 -3.97 -6.36 11.41
N TYR A 219 -3.54 -6.53 12.66
CA TYR A 219 -3.75 -7.78 13.38
C TYR A 219 -5.24 -8.16 13.45
N ARG A 220 -6.10 -7.21 13.83
CA ARG A 220 -7.54 -7.45 13.93
C ARG A 220 -8.17 -7.82 12.58
N LEU A 221 -7.74 -7.18 11.49
CA LEU A 221 -8.15 -7.49 10.13
C LEU A 221 -7.70 -8.88 9.72
N LEU A 222 -6.43 -9.22 9.93
CA LEU A 222 -5.89 -10.52 9.54
C LEU A 222 -6.47 -11.66 10.35
N ARG A 223 -6.81 -11.46 11.63
CA ARG A 223 -7.51 -12.48 12.43
C ARG A 223 -8.91 -12.82 11.94
N LEU A 224 -9.45 -12.11 10.94
CA LEU A 224 -10.70 -12.48 10.29
C LEU A 224 -10.52 -13.64 9.29
N ASP A 225 -9.34 -13.78 8.66
CA ASP A 225 -9.11 -14.78 7.60
C ASP A 225 -7.89 -15.69 7.84
N TYR A 226 -6.94 -15.26 8.66
CA TYR A 226 -5.64 -15.90 8.83
C TYR A 226 -5.40 -16.29 10.29
N SER A 227 -4.56 -17.29 10.51
CA SER A 227 -4.15 -17.74 11.85
C SER A 227 -3.43 -16.64 12.65
N HIS A 228 -3.33 -16.84 13.98
CA HIS A 228 -2.57 -15.93 14.84
C HIS A 228 -1.11 -15.80 14.38
N GLU A 229 -0.46 -16.91 14.06
CA GLU A 229 0.93 -16.93 13.60
C GLU A 229 1.11 -16.15 12.30
N GLU A 230 0.21 -16.32 11.32
CA GLU A 230 0.27 -15.57 10.06
C GLU A 230 0.03 -14.07 10.26
N ALA A 231 -0.87 -13.70 11.16
CA ALA A 231 -1.12 -12.30 11.50
C ALA A 231 0.12 -11.66 12.15
N VAL A 232 0.73 -12.32 13.13
CA VAL A 232 1.96 -11.84 13.80
C VAL A 232 3.13 -11.81 12.82
N ARG A 233 3.28 -12.82 11.96
CA ARG A 233 4.34 -12.85 10.94
C ARG A 233 4.18 -11.70 9.93
N ALA A 234 2.95 -11.36 9.54
CA ALA A 234 2.71 -10.21 8.67
C ALA A 234 3.10 -8.89 9.35
N LEU A 235 2.76 -8.72 10.64
CA LEU A 235 3.20 -7.55 11.42
C LEU A 235 4.73 -7.47 11.55
N LYS A 236 5.39 -8.62 11.75
CA LYS A 236 6.86 -8.69 11.77
C LYS A 236 7.43 -8.19 10.45
N PHE A 237 6.96 -8.70 9.32
CA PHE A 237 7.42 -8.26 8.01
C PHE A 237 7.17 -6.78 7.77
N LEU A 238 6.00 -6.25 8.16
CA LEU A 238 5.70 -4.81 8.08
C LEU A 238 6.79 -3.95 8.74
N CYS A 239 7.33 -4.39 9.88
CA CYS A 239 8.35 -3.66 10.64
C CYS A 239 9.77 -3.75 10.06
N ILE A 240 10.02 -4.71 9.15
CA ILE A 240 11.36 -4.95 8.57
C ILE A 240 11.39 -4.78 7.04
N LEU A 241 10.31 -4.28 6.44
CA LEU A 241 10.33 -3.92 5.02
C LEU A 241 11.37 -2.81 4.77
N PRO A 242 12.02 -2.76 3.59
CA PRO A 242 12.94 -1.69 3.26
C PRO A 242 12.16 -0.37 3.25
N GLY A 243 12.58 0.58 4.08
CA GLY A 243 11.88 1.86 4.27
C GLY A 243 10.92 1.90 5.45
N ALA A 244 10.74 0.83 6.23
CA ALA A 244 9.84 0.83 7.39
C ALA A 244 10.17 1.94 8.43
N PHE A 245 11.38 2.52 8.39
CA PHE A 245 11.74 3.67 9.23
C PHE A 245 10.94 4.93 8.88
N PHE A 246 10.37 5.02 7.67
CA PHE A 246 9.47 6.11 7.31
C PHE A 246 8.17 6.09 8.12
N PHE A 247 7.82 5.00 8.81
CA PHE A 247 6.71 5.00 9.76
C PHE A 247 6.96 5.88 10.99
N ALA A 248 8.22 6.12 11.35
CA ALA A 248 8.61 7.08 12.39
C ALA A 248 8.78 8.50 11.85
N SER A 249 8.86 8.66 10.52
CA SER A 249 9.10 9.96 9.89
C SER A 249 7.86 10.87 9.99
N PRO A 250 8.05 12.21 10.05
CA PRO A 250 7.01 13.22 9.86
C PRO A 250 6.36 13.18 8.47
N MET A 251 5.67 12.10 8.13
CA MET A 251 5.08 11.86 6.82
C MET A 251 3.74 11.12 6.92
N THR A 252 3.07 10.98 5.79
CA THR A 252 1.70 10.47 5.71
C THR A 252 1.60 8.94 5.76
N GLU A 253 2.70 8.19 5.69
CA GLU A 253 2.76 6.72 5.55
C GLU A 253 2.02 6.01 6.67
N SER A 254 2.33 6.32 7.94
CA SER A 254 1.71 5.69 9.10
C SER A 254 0.21 5.97 9.20
N LEU A 255 -0.17 7.23 8.98
CA LEU A 255 -1.58 7.65 8.99
C LEU A 255 -2.36 7.00 7.84
N TYR A 256 -1.78 6.98 6.64
CA TYR A 256 -2.37 6.33 5.49
C TYR A 256 -2.57 4.83 5.71
N LEU A 257 -1.56 4.14 6.23
CA LEU A 257 -1.65 2.71 6.51
C LEU A 257 -2.73 2.42 7.56
N PHE A 258 -2.77 3.20 8.65
CA PHE A 258 -3.80 3.08 9.68
C PHE A 258 -5.21 3.24 9.10
N LEU A 259 -5.46 4.30 8.33
CA LEU A 259 -6.76 4.59 7.73
C LEU A 259 -7.16 3.51 6.71
N SER A 260 -6.21 3.07 5.88
CA SER A 260 -6.44 2.05 4.85
C SER A 260 -6.78 0.69 5.47
N VAL A 261 -5.99 0.25 6.46
CA VAL A 261 -6.24 -1.01 7.16
C VAL A 261 -7.54 -0.97 7.96
N SER A 262 -7.83 0.15 8.62
CA SER A 262 -9.09 0.34 9.35
C SER A 262 -10.30 0.35 8.41
N CYS A 263 -10.16 0.95 7.22
CA CYS A 263 -11.15 0.89 6.15
C CYS A 263 -11.47 -0.56 5.79
N PHE A 264 -10.44 -1.39 5.52
CA PHE A 264 -10.63 -2.82 5.25
C PHE A 264 -11.25 -3.58 6.44
N TYR A 265 -10.84 -3.28 7.67
CA TYR A 265 -11.43 -3.91 8.86
C TYR A 265 -12.93 -3.63 8.99
N CYS A 266 -13.35 -2.37 8.89
CA CYS A 266 -14.76 -1.97 8.90
C CYS A 266 -15.52 -2.58 7.72
N LEU A 267 -14.93 -2.57 6.53
CA LEU A 267 -15.50 -3.17 5.32
C LEU A 267 -15.80 -4.66 5.53
N ARG A 268 -14.86 -5.38 6.14
CA ARG A 268 -15.01 -6.81 6.45
C ARG A 268 -16.01 -7.08 7.56
N LYS A 269 -16.24 -6.12 8.45
CA LYS A 269 -17.32 -6.15 9.45
C LYS A 269 -18.67 -5.65 8.91
N LYS A 270 -18.78 -5.37 7.60
CA LYS A 270 -19.98 -4.82 6.94
C LYS A 270 -20.40 -3.44 7.47
N ASP A 271 -19.48 -2.72 8.13
CA ASP A 271 -19.68 -1.33 8.53
C ASP A 271 -19.28 -0.41 7.37
N TRP A 272 -20.20 -0.29 6.41
CA TRP A 272 -19.98 0.41 5.14
C TRP A 272 -19.69 1.89 5.32
N PHE A 273 -20.36 2.54 6.29
CA PHE A 273 -20.19 3.96 6.54
C PHE A 273 -18.79 4.25 7.07
N SER A 274 -18.37 3.59 8.17
CA SER A 274 -17.05 3.80 8.74
C SER A 274 -15.94 3.38 7.78
N ALA A 275 -16.14 2.30 7.00
CA ALA A 275 -15.19 1.91 5.96
C ALA A 275 -14.96 3.03 4.94
N CYS A 276 -16.02 3.59 4.37
CA CYS A 276 -15.89 4.65 3.38
C CYS A 276 -15.46 6.00 3.99
N ALA A 277 -15.85 6.31 5.22
CA ALA A 277 -15.38 7.50 5.94
C ALA A 277 -13.86 7.45 6.16
N LEU A 278 -13.34 6.31 6.62
CA LEU A 278 -11.90 6.08 6.76
C LEU A 278 -11.18 6.10 5.41
N GLY A 279 -11.80 5.55 4.35
CA GLY A 279 -11.30 5.66 2.98
C GLY A 279 -11.24 7.11 2.47
N GLY A 280 -12.23 7.93 2.84
CA GLY A 280 -12.25 9.38 2.58
C GLY A 280 -11.16 10.13 3.33
N MET A 281 -10.94 9.81 4.60
CA MET A 281 -9.82 10.38 5.36
C MET A 281 -8.47 9.97 4.74
N ALA A 282 -8.34 8.73 4.27
CA ALA A 282 -7.15 8.27 3.59
C ALA A 282 -6.92 9.03 2.27
N SER A 283 -7.98 9.26 1.48
CA SER A 283 -7.90 10.02 0.22
C SER A 283 -7.64 11.51 0.42
N PHE A 284 -8.01 12.06 1.57
CA PHE A 284 -7.66 13.43 1.99
C PHE A 284 -6.23 13.54 2.55
N THR A 285 -5.62 12.41 2.92
CA THR A 285 -4.24 12.34 3.44
C THR A 285 -3.22 12.08 2.34
N ARG A 286 -3.55 11.22 1.36
CA ARG A 286 -2.73 10.91 0.18
C ARG A 286 -3.61 10.63 -1.02
N SER A 287 -3.16 11.00 -2.22
CA SER A 287 -3.88 10.73 -3.48
C SER A 287 -4.19 9.25 -3.69
N LEU A 288 -3.28 8.36 -3.27
CA LEU A 288 -3.48 6.90 -3.34
C LEU A 288 -4.58 6.37 -2.40
N GLY A 289 -5.14 7.19 -1.51
CA GLY A 289 -6.34 6.82 -0.76
C GLY A 289 -7.58 6.70 -1.64
N LEU A 290 -7.62 7.43 -2.77
CA LEU A 290 -8.70 7.30 -3.75
C LEU A 290 -8.80 5.86 -4.31
N VAL A 291 -7.68 5.14 -4.37
CA VAL A 291 -7.61 3.76 -4.87
C VAL A 291 -8.44 2.79 -4.02
N LEU A 292 -8.67 3.09 -2.74
CA LEU A 292 -9.51 2.27 -1.85
C LEU A 292 -10.95 2.13 -2.35
N PHE A 293 -11.41 3.02 -3.25
CA PHE A 293 -12.70 2.89 -3.91
C PHE A 293 -12.88 1.51 -4.57
N VAL A 294 -11.85 0.99 -5.24
CA VAL A 294 -11.93 -0.28 -5.98
C VAL A 294 -12.13 -1.49 -5.07
N PRO A 295 -11.26 -1.77 -4.08
CA PRO A 295 -11.45 -2.92 -3.19
C PRO A 295 -12.70 -2.79 -2.30
N VAL A 296 -13.11 -1.57 -1.93
CA VAL A 296 -14.37 -1.34 -1.19
C VAL A 296 -15.56 -1.73 -2.06
N LEU A 297 -15.64 -1.22 -3.29
CA LEU A 297 -16.68 -1.59 -4.24
C LEU A 297 -16.67 -3.09 -4.52
N PHE A 298 -15.48 -3.69 -4.65
CA PHE A 298 -15.31 -5.12 -4.87
C PHE A 298 -15.94 -5.96 -3.77
N GLU A 299 -15.67 -5.66 -2.49
CA GLU A 299 -16.24 -6.39 -1.36
C GLU A 299 -17.74 -6.13 -1.22
N MET A 300 -18.19 -4.90 -1.49
CA MET A 300 -19.61 -4.57 -1.51
C MET A 300 -20.38 -5.41 -2.53
N ILE A 301 -19.86 -5.55 -3.75
CA ILE A 301 -20.47 -6.37 -4.80
C ILE A 301 -20.42 -7.86 -4.43
N SER A 302 -19.26 -8.36 -3.97
CA SER A 302 -19.13 -9.77 -3.56
C SER A 302 -20.12 -10.12 -2.45
N HIS A 303 -20.35 -9.19 -1.52
CA HIS A 303 -21.31 -9.34 -0.44
C HIS A 303 -22.76 -9.38 -0.95
N ASP A 304 -23.14 -8.48 -1.87
CA ASP A 304 -24.49 -8.46 -2.46
C ASP A 304 -24.83 -9.74 -3.23
N ILE A 305 -23.84 -10.33 -3.93
CA ILE A 305 -24.04 -11.55 -4.72
C ILE A 305 -24.28 -12.77 -3.82
N LYS A 306 -23.70 -12.77 -2.62
CA LYS A 306 -23.80 -13.84 -1.63
C LYS A 306 -25.08 -13.75 -0.79
N GLU A 307 -25.62 -12.55 -0.56
CA GLU A 307 -26.90 -12.38 0.13
C GLU A 307 -28.09 -12.53 -0.84
N ASN A 308 -29.15 -13.21 -0.40
CA ASN A 308 -30.26 -13.65 -1.25
C ASN A 308 -31.09 -12.44 -1.77
N PRO A 309 -31.33 -12.26 -3.09
CA PRO A 309 -31.85 -11.03 -3.68
C PRO A 309 -33.37 -10.78 -3.54
N LEU A 310 -34.09 -11.54 -2.71
CA LEU A 310 -35.57 -11.56 -2.73
C LEU A 310 -36.27 -10.69 -1.68
N ASN A 311 -35.58 -9.75 -1.02
CA ASN A 311 -36.20 -8.90 0.00
C ASN A 311 -36.33 -7.45 -0.49
N THR A 312 -37.55 -6.96 -0.71
CA THR A 312 -37.86 -5.65 -1.31
C THR A 312 -37.44 -4.46 -0.43
N ASN A 313 -37.26 -4.67 0.89
CA ASN A 313 -36.65 -3.69 1.81
C ASN A 313 -35.13 -3.50 1.61
N VAL A 314 -34.52 -4.22 0.66
CA VAL A 314 -33.09 -4.15 0.33
C VAL A 314 -32.76 -2.95 -0.55
N GLY A 315 -33.71 -2.36 -1.29
CA GLY A 315 -33.46 -1.27 -2.22
C GLY A 315 -32.76 -0.06 -1.57
N ILE A 316 -33.36 0.50 -0.52
CA ILE A 316 -32.82 1.68 0.18
C ILE A 316 -31.50 1.35 0.89
N LYS A 317 -31.41 0.21 1.59
CA LYS A 317 -30.17 -0.20 2.27
C LYS A 317 -29.02 -0.40 1.29
N ARG A 318 -29.30 -0.93 0.10
CA ARG A 318 -28.34 -1.10 -0.98
C ARG A 318 -27.92 0.25 -1.55
N ILE A 319 -28.87 1.16 -1.81
CA ILE A 319 -28.55 2.54 -2.23
C ILE A 319 -27.67 3.23 -1.20
N MET A 320 -28.00 3.17 0.09
CA MET A 320 -27.19 3.77 1.15
C MET A 320 -25.79 3.15 1.24
N LYS A 321 -25.68 1.82 1.11
CA LYS A 321 -24.40 1.10 1.08
C LYS A 321 -23.49 1.64 -0.03
N TYR A 322 -23.99 1.79 -1.26
CA TYR A 322 -23.20 2.34 -2.37
C TYR A 322 -23.02 3.86 -2.29
N ALA A 323 -23.99 4.60 -1.75
CA ALA A 323 -23.86 6.04 -1.53
C ALA A 323 -22.69 6.39 -0.59
N ASN A 324 -22.37 5.50 0.36
CA ASN A 324 -21.19 5.69 1.22
C ASN A 324 -19.88 5.79 0.42
N LEU A 325 -19.77 5.19 -0.78
CA LEU A 325 -18.57 5.33 -1.64
C LEU A 325 -18.26 6.79 -1.98
N LEU A 326 -19.27 7.66 -1.99
CA LEU A 326 -19.09 9.09 -2.19
C LEU A 326 -18.23 9.73 -1.10
N LEU A 327 -18.12 9.16 0.11
CA LEU A 327 -17.23 9.65 1.16
C LEU A 327 -15.75 9.54 0.76
N ILE A 328 -15.38 8.48 0.02
CA ILE A 328 -14.01 8.32 -0.49
C ILE A 328 -13.70 9.43 -1.51
N LEU A 329 -14.65 9.69 -2.41
CA LEU A 329 -14.54 10.76 -3.41
C LEU A 329 -14.56 12.14 -2.75
N PHE A 330 -15.37 12.32 -1.72
CA PHE A 330 -15.49 13.57 -0.96
C PHE A 330 -14.17 13.94 -0.29
N GLY A 331 -13.47 12.98 0.33
CA GLY A 331 -12.16 13.22 0.91
C GLY A 331 -11.14 13.79 -0.10
N PHE A 332 -11.09 13.22 -1.30
CA PHE A 332 -10.25 13.76 -2.37
C PHE A 332 -10.80 15.10 -2.91
N GLY A 333 -12.12 15.24 -3.00
CA GLY A 333 -12.80 16.49 -3.38
C GLY A 333 -12.47 17.65 -2.45
N CYS A 334 -12.33 17.42 -1.15
CA CYS A 334 -11.86 18.44 -0.21
C CYS A 334 -10.45 18.95 -0.55
N TYR A 335 -9.56 18.06 -1.02
CA TYR A 335 -8.24 18.47 -1.49
C TYR A 335 -8.30 19.28 -2.80
N LEU A 336 -9.19 18.92 -3.73
CA LEU A 336 -9.44 19.72 -4.94
C LEU A 336 -10.00 21.11 -4.58
N LEU A 337 -10.85 21.19 -3.55
CA LEU A 337 -11.34 22.47 -3.04
C LEU A 337 -10.20 23.32 -2.47
N VAL A 338 -9.26 22.73 -1.72
CA VAL A 338 -8.05 23.43 -1.24
C VAL A 338 -7.23 23.95 -2.42
N ASN A 339 -7.04 23.15 -3.47
CA ASN A 339 -6.35 23.59 -4.69
C ASN A 339 -7.04 24.81 -5.31
N TYR A 340 -8.37 24.75 -5.46
CA TYR A 340 -9.16 25.85 -5.99
C TYR A 340 -9.08 27.12 -5.12
N GLN A 341 -9.15 26.99 -3.79
CA GLN A 341 -9.07 28.13 -2.87
C GLN A 341 -7.70 28.81 -2.85
N VAL A 342 -6.62 28.05 -3.08
CA VAL A 342 -5.24 28.56 -3.06
C VAL A 342 -4.86 29.15 -4.41
N SER A 343 -5.21 28.49 -5.51
CA SER A 343 -4.71 28.78 -6.86
C SER A 343 -5.76 29.22 -7.89
N GLY A 344 -7.06 29.11 -7.56
CA GLY A 344 -8.15 29.30 -8.52
C GLY A 344 -8.40 28.11 -9.45
N ASN A 345 -7.61 27.03 -9.36
CA ASN A 345 -7.74 25.84 -10.20
C ASN A 345 -7.79 24.56 -9.33
N PRO A 346 -8.85 23.73 -9.39
CA PRO A 346 -8.93 22.52 -8.57
C PRO A 346 -7.87 21.46 -8.93
N PHE A 347 -7.28 21.53 -10.12
CA PHE A 347 -6.28 20.57 -10.62
C PHE A 347 -4.86 21.15 -10.66
N GLN A 348 -4.60 22.24 -9.94
CA GLN A 348 -3.29 22.92 -9.96
C GLN A 348 -2.13 21.99 -9.58
N PHE A 349 -2.33 21.07 -8.64
CA PHE A 349 -1.32 20.09 -8.28
C PHE A 349 -0.84 19.20 -9.44
N LEU A 350 -1.66 18.94 -10.46
CA LEU A 350 -1.22 18.20 -11.65
C LEU A 350 -0.27 19.05 -12.51
N ILE A 351 -0.54 20.35 -12.59
CA ILE A 351 0.31 21.31 -13.30
C ILE A 351 1.65 21.41 -12.59
N TYR A 352 1.65 21.62 -11.26
CA TYR A 352 2.90 21.71 -10.50
C TYR A 352 3.71 20.40 -10.54
N GLN A 353 3.07 19.23 -10.46
CA GLN A 353 3.77 17.96 -10.65
C GLN A 353 4.48 17.87 -12.01
N LYS A 354 3.79 18.29 -13.08
CA LYS A 354 4.32 18.24 -14.44
C LYS A 354 5.40 19.29 -14.70
N GLU A 355 5.23 20.51 -14.21
CA GLU A 355 6.15 21.61 -14.48
C GLU A 355 7.43 21.51 -13.65
N HIS A 356 7.32 21.12 -12.38
CA HIS A 356 8.47 21.08 -11.47
C HIS A 356 9.25 19.75 -11.52
N TRP A 357 8.57 18.61 -11.66
CA TRP A 357 9.20 17.28 -11.67
C TRP A 357 9.01 16.50 -12.97
N HIS A 358 8.37 17.07 -13.99
CA HIS A 358 7.98 16.33 -15.21
C HIS A 358 7.15 15.08 -14.90
N GLN A 359 6.39 15.12 -13.80
CA GLN A 359 5.64 13.99 -13.28
C GLN A 359 4.19 14.01 -13.75
N SER A 360 3.75 12.89 -14.32
CA SER A 360 2.37 12.61 -14.74
C SER A 360 2.06 11.11 -14.58
N LEU A 361 0.81 10.73 -14.84
CA LEU A 361 0.42 9.33 -14.92
C LEU A 361 0.86 8.75 -16.26
N GLY A 362 1.71 7.73 -16.21
CA GLY A 362 2.20 6.98 -17.35
C GLY A 362 1.99 5.48 -17.17
N LEU A 363 2.70 4.71 -18.00
CA LEU A 363 2.64 3.25 -17.99
C LEU A 363 3.60 2.70 -16.94
N PHE A 364 3.12 1.85 -16.03
CA PHE A 364 3.94 1.31 -14.94
C PHE A 364 5.20 0.55 -15.41
N PHE A 365 5.15 -0.09 -16.58
CA PHE A 365 6.31 -0.75 -17.16
C PHE A 365 7.30 0.23 -17.79
N ASN A 366 6.86 1.43 -18.21
CA ASN A 366 7.75 2.51 -18.66
C ASN A 366 8.65 2.99 -17.52
N THR A 367 8.15 2.96 -16.28
CA THR A 367 8.92 3.26 -15.08
C THR A 367 10.14 2.38 -14.94
N VAL A 368 9.94 1.08 -15.13
CA VAL A 368 11.04 0.11 -15.10
C VAL A 368 12.08 0.40 -16.17
N SER A 369 11.65 0.80 -17.38
CA SER A 369 12.56 1.16 -18.46
C SER A 369 13.49 2.30 -18.08
N TYR A 370 12.96 3.47 -17.71
CA TYR A 370 13.84 4.61 -17.43
C TYR A 370 14.65 4.40 -16.14
N GLN A 371 14.10 3.74 -15.12
CA GLN A 371 14.85 3.46 -13.89
C GLN A 371 15.99 2.48 -14.13
N THR A 372 15.81 1.49 -15.00
CA THR A 372 16.90 0.60 -15.41
C THR A 372 17.98 1.38 -16.16
N ASP A 373 17.58 2.27 -17.06
CA ASP A 373 18.52 3.13 -17.80
C ASP A 373 19.33 4.02 -16.84
N TYR A 374 18.68 4.64 -15.85
CA TYR A 374 19.37 5.43 -14.82
C TYR A 374 20.26 4.58 -13.91
N ALA A 375 19.84 3.36 -13.55
CA ALA A 375 20.62 2.45 -12.73
C ALA A 375 21.93 2.05 -13.44
N VAL A 376 21.83 1.66 -14.71
CA VAL A 376 22.99 1.31 -15.55
C VAL A 376 23.91 2.51 -15.74
N ARG A 377 23.33 3.69 -15.99
CA ARG A 377 24.10 4.93 -16.11
C ARG A 377 24.85 5.26 -14.82
N CYS A 378 24.22 5.14 -13.65
CA CYS A 378 24.89 5.37 -12.37
C CYS A 378 26.05 4.40 -12.14
N LEU A 379 25.94 3.13 -12.57
CA LEU A 379 27.05 2.18 -12.51
C LEU A 379 28.20 2.59 -13.45
N ALA A 380 27.88 2.99 -14.68
CA ALA A 380 28.88 3.45 -15.66
C ALA A 380 29.62 4.71 -15.19
N GLU A 381 28.90 5.66 -14.58
CA GLU A 381 29.42 6.91 -14.04
C GLU A 381 30.02 6.76 -12.63
N LYS A 382 30.03 5.55 -12.05
CA LYS A 382 30.47 5.28 -10.66
C LYS A 382 29.72 6.09 -9.59
N ASN A 383 28.49 6.51 -9.89
CA ASN A 383 27.59 7.17 -8.95
C ASN A 383 26.87 6.12 -8.08
N TYR A 384 27.63 5.50 -7.17
CA TYR A 384 27.12 4.43 -6.32
C TYR A 384 26.06 4.90 -5.32
N HIS A 385 26.09 6.16 -4.89
CA HIS A 385 25.10 6.70 -3.95
C HIS A 385 23.70 6.72 -4.57
N ASN A 386 23.55 7.16 -5.81
CA ASN A 386 22.25 7.12 -6.50
C ASN A 386 21.85 5.70 -6.91
N PHE A 387 22.82 4.88 -7.31
CA PHE A 387 22.53 3.48 -7.62
C PHE A 387 21.97 2.75 -6.40
N ILE A 388 22.65 2.78 -5.26
CA ILE A 388 22.28 2.05 -4.04
C ILE A 388 21.15 2.72 -3.26
N GLY A 389 21.11 4.06 -3.24
CA GLY A 389 20.11 4.83 -2.50
C GLY A 389 18.76 4.94 -3.22
N LEU A 390 18.75 5.00 -4.55
CA LEU A 390 17.54 5.33 -5.31
C LEU A 390 17.11 4.22 -6.28
N TRP A 391 17.94 3.94 -7.29
CA TRP A 391 17.49 3.15 -8.44
C TRP A 391 17.41 1.66 -8.14
N LEU A 392 18.40 1.09 -7.43
CA LEU A 392 18.39 -0.32 -7.06
C LEU A 392 17.24 -0.66 -6.09
N PRO A 393 17.01 0.08 -5.00
CA PRO A 393 15.85 -0.16 -4.13
C PRO A 393 14.52 -0.03 -4.86
N ASN A 394 14.37 0.94 -5.77
CA ASN A 394 13.15 1.10 -6.54
C ASN A 394 12.89 -0.11 -7.44
N LEU A 395 13.86 -0.52 -8.24
CA LEU A 395 13.75 -1.70 -9.11
C LEU A 395 13.52 -2.98 -8.29
N PHE A 396 14.24 -3.15 -7.18
CA PHE A 396 14.04 -4.27 -6.27
C PHE A 396 12.60 -4.32 -5.76
N CYS A 397 12.06 -3.20 -5.27
CA CYS A 397 10.67 -3.14 -4.81
C CYS A 397 9.70 -3.47 -5.94
N ILE A 398 9.80 -2.81 -7.10
CA ILE A 398 8.93 -3.03 -8.27
C ILE A 398 8.84 -4.53 -8.62
N PHE A 399 9.98 -5.20 -8.80
CA PHE A 399 9.99 -6.61 -9.20
C PHE A 399 9.60 -7.56 -8.06
N THR A 400 10.11 -7.36 -6.85
CA THR A 400 9.78 -8.22 -5.71
C THR A 400 8.33 -8.10 -5.30
N GLY A 401 7.71 -6.91 -5.36
CA GLY A 401 6.29 -6.74 -5.08
C GLY A 401 5.43 -7.60 -6.00
N LEU A 402 5.66 -7.53 -7.32
CA LEU A 402 4.92 -8.37 -8.27
C LEU A 402 5.22 -9.86 -8.06
N GLY A 403 6.48 -10.24 -7.84
CA GLY A 403 6.86 -11.62 -7.58
C GLY A 403 6.20 -12.20 -6.33
N LEU A 404 6.20 -11.44 -5.22
CA LEU A 404 5.56 -11.81 -3.96
C LEU A 404 4.05 -11.98 -4.14
N MET A 405 3.39 -11.02 -4.79
CA MET A 405 1.95 -11.08 -5.03
C MET A 405 1.59 -12.23 -5.97
N LEU A 406 2.39 -12.50 -7.00
CA LEU A 406 2.19 -13.64 -7.90
C LEU A 406 2.32 -14.99 -7.19
N ALA A 407 3.22 -15.09 -6.20
CA ALA A 407 3.39 -16.27 -5.36
C ALA A 407 2.26 -16.41 -4.31
N ALA A 408 1.75 -15.30 -3.80
CA ALA A 408 0.78 -15.26 -2.71
C ALA A 408 -0.69 -15.23 -3.18
N VAL A 409 -0.99 -14.87 -4.43
CA VAL A 409 -2.36 -14.58 -4.93
C VAL A 409 -3.38 -15.69 -4.62
N LYS A 410 -2.99 -16.97 -4.69
CA LYS A 410 -3.89 -18.10 -4.39
C LYS A 410 -4.08 -18.37 -2.90
N LYS A 411 -3.29 -17.73 -2.04
CA LYS A 411 -3.31 -17.86 -0.57
C LYS A 411 -3.83 -16.59 0.11
N MET A 412 -4.26 -15.61 -0.68
CA MET A 412 -4.71 -14.31 -0.20
C MET A 412 -6.13 -14.05 -0.63
N ARG A 413 -6.82 -13.24 0.18
CA ARG A 413 -8.14 -12.75 -0.17
C ARG A 413 -8.08 -11.97 -1.50
N PRO A 414 -9.02 -12.20 -2.45
CA PRO A 414 -9.00 -11.53 -3.75
C PRO A 414 -9.02 -9.99 -3.66
N SER A 415 -9.73 -9.41 -2.70
CA SER A 415 -9.78 -7.95 -2.53
C SER A 415 -8.44 -7.32 -2.17
N TYR A 416 -7.55 -8.05 -1.47
CA TYR A 416 -6.19 -7.57 -1.20
C TYR A 416 -5.35 -7.55 -2.48
N THR A 417 -5.53 -8.54 -3.34
CA THR A 417 -4.87 -8.57 -4.66
C THR A 417 -5.42 -7.47 -5.57
N ALA A 418 -6.74 -7.25 -5.59
CA ALA A 418 -7.37 -6.17 -6.35
C ALA A 418 -6.83 -4.79 -5.93
N TYR A 419 -6.74 -4.55 -4.62
CA TYR A 419 -6.15 -3.32 -4.08
C TYR A 419 -4.70 -3.15 -4.50
N TYR A 420 -3.88 -4.20 -4.35
CA TYR A 420 -2.49 -4.17 -4.79
C TYR A 420 -2.36 -3.84 -6.29
N MET A 421 -3.11 -4.52 -7.17
CA MET A 421 -2.98 -4.33 -8.61
C MET A 421 -3.30 -2.90 -9.05
N VAL A 422 -4.39 -2.30 -8.54
CA VAL A 422 -4.75 -0.92 -8.90
C VAL A 422 -3.77 0.07 -8.29
N TYR A 423 -3.37 -0.12 -7.03
CA TYR A 423 -2.37 0.71 -6.38
C TYR A 423 -1.04 0.65 -7.15
N TYR A 424 -0.60 -0.54 -7.54
CA TYR A 424 0.65 -0.75 -8.28
C TYR A 424 0.63 -0.03 -9.64
N VAL A 425 -0.46 -0.14 -10.41
CA VAL A 425 -0.59 0.56 -11.70
C VAL A 425 -0.48 2.08 -11.53
N ILE A 426 -1.09 2.64 -10.48
CA ILE A 426 -1.11 4.09 -10.27
C ILE A 426 0.21 4.59 -9.67
N ALA A 427 0.70 3.95 -8.60
CA ALA A 427 1.92 4.35 -7.91
C ALA A 427 3.17 4.12 -8.78
N MET A 428 3.30 2.93 -9.38
CA MET A 428 4.42 2.65 -10.28
C MET A 428 4.23 3.26 -11.67
N GLY A 429 3.03 3.73 -12.00
CA GLY A 429 2.74 4.47 -13.23
C GLY A 429 3.30 5.90 -13.25
N ALA A 430 3.89 6.41 -12.17
CA ALA A 430 4.47 7.75 -12.16
C ALA A 430 5.64 7.90 -13.16
N THR A 431 5.59 8.93 -14.01
CA THR A 431 6.69 9.22 -14.96
C THR A 431 7.99 9.65 -14.30
N TRP A 432 7.97 9.95 -13.00
CA TRP A 432 9.14 10.28 -12.19
C TRP A 432 9.06 9.67 -10.78
N LEU A 433 9.07 8.34 -10.71
CA LEU A 433 9.00 7.60 -9.45
C LEU A 433 10.36 7.64 -8.73
N LEU A 434 10.38 8.29 -7.56
CA LEU A 434 11.55 8.31 -6.67
C LEU A 434 11.43 7.33 -5.49
N SER A 435 10.21 7.04 -5.02
CA SER A 435 9.98 6.47 -3.68
C SER A 435 9.24 5.13 -3.68
N ALA A 436 9.62 4.20 -4.56
CA ALA A 436 8.94 2.89 -4.64
C ALA A 436 8.93 2.12 -3.28
N PRO A 437 10.02 2.12 -2.48
CA PRO A 437 10.00 1.55 -1.12
C PRO A 437 8.90 2.13 -0.23
N ARG A 438 8.70 3.45 -0.20
CA ARG A 438 7.63 4.09 0.61
C ARG A 438 6.23 3.73 0.15
N TYR A 439 6.01 3.63 -1.15
CA TYR A 439 4.73 3.14 -1.68
C TYR A 439 4.47 1.68 -1.28
N HIS A 440 5.52 0.85 -1.21
CA HIS A 440 5.42 -0.55 -0.81
C HIS A 440 5.16 -0.76 0.68
N ILE A 441 5.84 -0.05 1.58
CA ILE A 441 5.59 -0.22 3.02
C ILE A 441 4.15 0.17 3.39
N ALA A 442 3.57 1.15 2.68
CA ALA A 442 2.21 1.63 2.90
C ALA A 442 1.12 0.67 2.36
N LEU A 443 1.50 -0.44 1.71
CA LEU A 443 0.59 -1.42 1.13
C LEU A 443 0.40 -2.63 2.04
N LEU A 444 -0.75 -2.73 2.70
CA LEU A 444 -1.18 -3.90 3.48
C LEU A 444 -0.94 -5.26 2.77
N PRO A 445 -1.19 -5.44 1.46
CA PRO A 445 -1.06 -6.76 0.83
C PRO A 445 0.35 -7.36 0.86
N LEU A 446 1.41 -6.54 0.84
CA LEU A 446 2.79 -7.04 0.77
C LEU A 446 3.27 -7.78 2.03
N PRO A 447 3.12 -7.25 3.26
CA PRO A 447 3.45 -8.01 4.46
C PRO A 447 2.57 -9.26 4.63
N VAL A 448 1.32 -9.24 4.14
CA VAL A 448 0.46 -10.43 4.11
C VAL A 448 1.01 -11.46 3.13
N ALA A 449 1.40 -11.05 1.92
CA ALA A 449 2.01 -11.91 0.92
C ALA A 449 3.27 -12.60 1.48
N LEU A 450 4.18 -11.83 2.10
CA LEU A 450 5.36 -12.37 2.78
C LEU A 450 4.98 -13.39 3.85
N SER A 451 3.94 -13.13 4.65
CA SER A 451 3.50 -14.05 5.69
C SER A 451 3.00 -15.39 5.16
N VAL A 452 2.17 -15.40 4.12
CA VAL A 452 1.54 -16.63 3.60
C VAL A 452 2.47 -17.47 2.72
N ILE A 453 3.51 -16.86 2.12
CA ILE A 453 4.52 -17.62 1.35
C ILE A 453 5.59 -18.23 2.27
N SER A 454 5.81 -17.67 3.45
CA SER A 454 6.88 -18.06 4.38
C SER A 454 6.41 -18.93 5.55
N ARG A 455 5.33 -19.71 5.37
CA ARG A 455 4.84 -20.65 6.41
C ARG A 455 5.89 -21.67 6.86
N LYS A 456 6.88 -22.00 6.00
CA LYS A 456 8.01 -22.85 6.38
C LYS A 456 9.02 -22.04 7.19
N ARG A 457 9.37 -22.53 8.38
CA ARG A 457 10.27 -21.84 9.31
C ARG A 457 11.58 -21.35 8.69
N TRP A 458 12.28 -22.18 7.91
CA TRP A 458 13.53 -21.78 7.26
C TRP A 458 13.34 -20.66 6.21
N VAL A 459 12.19 -20.63 5.54
CA VAL A 459 11.85 -19.55 4.58
C VAL A 459 11.57 -18.26 5.33
N GLU A 460 10.81 -18.35 6.44
CA GLU A 460 10.56 -17.21 7.32
C GLU A 460 11.87 -16.62 7.86
N GLU A 461 12.78 -17.46 8.36
CA GLU A 461 14.07 -17.04 8.89
C GLU A 461 14.94 -16.41 7.79
N ALA A 462 15.07 -17.06 6.62
CA ALA A 462 15.85 -16.54 5.50
C ALA A 462 15.33 -15.18 5.01
N LEU A 463 14.00 -15.04 4.85
CA LEU A 463 13.40 -13.76 4.47
C LEU A 463 13.55 -12.72 5.57
N THR A 464 13.40 -13.09 6.85
CA THR A 464 13.60 -12.16 7.97
C THR A 464 15.01 -11.58 7.92
N VAL A 465 16.04 -12.43 7.80
CA VAL A 465 17.43 -11.99 7.69
C VAL A 465 17.64 -11.09 6.47
N ALA A 466 17.17 -11.51 5.29
CA ALA A 466 17.31 -10.73 4.05
C ALA A 466 16.66 -9.34 4.16
N TYR A 467 15.42 -9.27 4.64
CA TYR A 467 14.69 -8.02 4.79
C TYR A 467 15.28 -7.12 5.88
N THR A 468 15.75 -7.68 7.00
CA THR A 468 16.46 -6.91 8.03
C THR A 468 17.77 -6.31 7.49
N ILE A 469 18.55 -7.06 6.71
CA ILE A 469 19.76 -6.52 6.08
C ILE A 469 19.40 -5.37 5.13
N LEU A 470 18.41 -5.56 4.25
CA LEU A 470 17.97 -4.52 3.32
C LEU A 470 17.43 -3.28 4.05
N TYR A 471 16.69 -3.47 5.15
CA TYR A 471 16.21 -2.40 6.00
C TYR A 471 17.37 -1.58 6.59
N VAL A 472 18.37 -2.24 7.20
CA VAL A 472 19.54 -1.57 7.78
C VAL A 472 20.37 -0.84 6.72
N LEU A 473 20.59 -1.46 5.55
CA LEU A 473 21.31 -0.82 4.44
C LEU A 473 20.59 0.43 3.92
N TYR A 474 19.27 0.36 3.77
CA TYR A 474 18.47 1.51 3.32
C TYR A 474 18.40 2.62 4.38
N SER A 475 18.29 2.27 5.66
CA SER A 475 18.40 3.21 6.78
C SER A 475 19.77 3.88 6.83
N TYR A 476 20.85 3.13 6.57
CA TYR A 476 22.19 3.67 6.49
C TYR A 476 22.34 4.68 5.34
N ALA A 477 21.79 4.36 4.16
CA ALA A 477 21.76 5.29 3.03
C ALA A 477 20.99 6.59 3.37
N PHE A 478 19.86 6.48 4.07
CA PHE A 478 19.05 7.61 4.51
C PHE A 478 19.83 8.53 5.47
N VAL A 479 20.46 7.92 6.49
CA VAL A 479 21.28 8.62 7.48
C VAL A 479 22.43 9.39 6.82
N ASN A 480 23.06 8.79 5.80
CA ASN A 480 24.16 9.40 5.07
C ASN A 480 23.69 10.39 3.97
N ARG A 481 22.41 10.78 3.96
CA ARG A 481 21.84 11.75 3.00
C ARG A 481 22.05 11.35 1.54
N TRP A 482 22.08 10.04 1.24
CA TRP A 482 21.97 9.57 -0.13
C TRP A 482 20.56 9.87 -0.65
N ASN A 483 20.33 9.67 -1.96
CA ASN A 483 19.01 9.86 -2.56
C ASN A 483 18.05 8.74 -2.15
N VAL A 484 17.57 8.78 -0.91
CA VAL A 484 16.55 7.92 -0.34
C VAL A 484 15.25 8.71 -0.30
N TRP A 485 14.22 8.18 -0.95
CA TRP A 485 12.97 8.91 -1.14
C TRP A 485 11.75 8.15 -0.70
#